data_AF-A0A8J8D875-F1
#
_entry.id   AF-A0A8J8D875-F1
#
_cell.length_a   1.000
_cell.length_b   1.000
_cell.length_c   1.000
_cell.angle_alpha   90.00
_cell.angle_beta   90.00
_cell.angle_gamma   90.00
#
_symmetry.space_group_name_H-M   'P 1'
#
loop_
_entity.id
_entity.type
_entity.pdbx_description
1 polymer ?
#
loop_
_entity_poly.entity_id
_entity_poly.type
_entity_poly.pdbx_seq_one_letter_code
_entity_poly.pdbx_strand_id
1 'polypeptide(L)'
;MGRKALAVVLILVIFGWTFLGIETAARMGALNDFMAGPEGLWVTGSVVETSNGSVLVIEWHLQRKPLERLLNGRDSMFLFYPFGVSLPHGIYNFLYGVPRVNLTVYPSGRLVTGSEMGYDIWYYDTPGFATPRVEMVRASYLVPSNVTGGRIELPLRAMNYSRCSVIPVVLVYFHETGGREVEPGHISTRLTIRPGPEYPIFGNGTIETLFNFNVSKWVEFTYWEKRGGWVEVRVFNATLPCEGG
;
A
#
# COMPACT_ATOMS: atom_id res chain seq x y z
N MET A 1 -50.97 -3.98 26.56
CA MET A 1 -49.92 -3.74 25.55
C MET A 1 -48.80 -2.77 26.00
N GLY A 2 -49.00 -1.90 27.01
CA GLY A 2 -48.01 -0.87 27.40
C GLY A 2 -46.68 -1.34 28.04
N ARG A 3 -46.65 -2.39 28.87
CA ARG A 3 -45.41 -2.86 29.52
C ARG A 3 -44.39 -3.50 28.56
N LYS A 4 -44.87 -4.22 27.54
CA LYS A 4 -44.01 -4.86 26.53
C LYS A 4 -43.40 -3.82 25.58
N ALA A 5 -44.17 -2.81 25.17
CA ALA A 5 -43.66 -1.70 24.37
C ALA A 5 -42.63 -0.86 25.13
N LEU A 6 -42.86 -0.56 26.41
CA LEU A 6 -41.89 0.15 27.25
C LEU A 6 -40.58 -0.64 27.41
N ALA A 7 -40.65 -1.96 27.63
CA ALA A 7 -39.47 -2.80 27.72
C ALA A 7 -38.68 -2.82 26.40
N VAL A 8 -39.36 -2.89 25.26
CA VAL A 8 -38.72 -2.79 23.94
C VAL A 8 -38.06 -1.43 23.73
N VAL A 9 -38.72 -0.33 24.10
CA VAL A 9 -38.13 1.02 24.02
C VAL A 9 -36.90 1.13 24.91
N LEU A 10 -36.97 0.66 26.15
CA LEU A 10 -35.83 0.64 27.08
C LEU A 10 -34.65 -0.17 26.53
N ILE A 11 -34.92 -1.35 25.98
CA ILE A 11 -33.90 -2.19 25.34
C ILE A 11 -33.26 -1.43 24.18
N LEU A 12 -34.05 -0.87 23.27
CA LEU A 12 -33.52 -0.12 22.12
C LEU A 12 -32.68 1.09 22.54
N VAL A 13 -33.12 1.81 23.58
CA VAL A 13 -32.37 2.95 24.14
C VAL A 13 -31.04 2.47 24.69
N ILE A 14 -31.02 1.45 25.56
CA ILE A 14 -29.79 0.92 26.17
C ILE A 14 -28.82 0.43 25.09
N PHE A 15 -29.29 -0.41 24.16
CA PHE A 15 -28.45 -0.92 23.07
C PHE A 15 -27.93 0.21 22.17
N GLY A 16 -28.77 1.21 21.86
CA GLY A 16 -28.36 2.38 21.08
C GLY A 16 -27.25 3.18 21.76
N TRP A 17 -27.39 3.47 23.06
CA TRP A 17 -26.37 4.16 23.83
C TRP A 17 -25.08 3.36 23.95
N THR A 18 -25.16 2.05 24.18
CA THR A 18 -23.98 1.19 24.25
C THR A 18 -23.25 1.15 22.91
N PHE A 19 -23.96 1.02 21.79
CA PHE A 19 -23.35 1.04 20.46
C PHE A 19 -22.65 2.38 20.18
N LEU A 20 -23.32 3.49 20.47
CA LEU A 20 -22.75 4.83 20.28
C LEU A 20 -21.52 5.07 21.18
N GLY A 21 -21.56 4.56 22.41
CA GLY A 21 -20.42 4.60 23.33
C GLY A 21 -19.22 3.82 22.80
N ILE A 22 -19.43 2.60 22.28
CA ILE A 22 -18.37 1.78 21.68
C ILE A 22 -17.79 2.45 20.43
N GLU A 23 -18.65 2.97 19.55
CA GLU A 23 -18.22 3.67 18.34
C GLU A 23 -17.38 4.91 18.68
N THR A 24 -17.81 5.69 19.67
CA THR A 24 -17.08 6.88 20.13
C THR A 24 -15.74 6.51 20.74
N ALA A 25 -15.70 5.50 21.63
CA ALA A 25 -14.47 5.02 22.27
C ALA A 25 -13.47 4.51 21.23
N ALA A 26 -13.94 3.76 20.23
CA ALA A 26 -13.12 3.31 19.11
C ALA A 26 -12.56 4.48 18.29
N ARG A 27 -13.40 5.46 17.92
CA ARG A 27 -12.95 6.66 17.19
C ARG A 27 -11.89 7.45 17.96
N MET A 28 -11.96 7.45 19.29
CA MET A 28 -10.97 8.08 20.15
C MET A 28 -9.69 7.26 20.32
N GLY A 29 -9.64 6.03 19.79
CA GLY A 29 -8.50 5.11 19.92
C GLY A 29 -8.45 4.38 21.28
N ALA A 30 -9.49 4.51 22.12
CA ALA A 30 -9.52 3.90 23.45
C ALA A 30 -9.69 2.36 23.40
N LEU A 31 -9.98 1.81 22.22
CA LEU A 31 -10.17 0.38 21.99
C LEU A 31 -9.10 -0.23 21.07
N ASN A 32 -7.98 0.46 20.83
CA ASN A 32 -6.90 0.01 19.94
C ASN A 32 -6.41 -1.42 20.27
N ASP A 33 -6.27 -1.75 21.56
CA ASP A 33 -5.80 -3.08 22.01
C ASP A 33 -6.73 -4.24 21.58
N PHE A 34 -8.01 -3.92 21.32
CA PHE A 34 -9.03 -4.87 20.87
C PHE A 34 -9.15 -4.93 19.34
N MET A 35 -8.36 -4.15 18.61
CA MET A 35 -8.25 -4.16 17.15
C MET A 35 -6.98 -4.93 16.73
N ALA A 36 -6.86 -5.30 15.46
CA ALA A 36 -5.73 -6.04 14.95
C ALA A 36 -4.47 -5.18 15.03
N GLY A 37 -3.40 -5.70 15.62
CA GLY A 37 -2.09 -5.07 15.57
C GLY A 37 -1.34 -5.43 14.27
N PRO A 38 -0.14 -4.87 14.06
CA PRO A 38 0.70 -5.18 12.91
C PRO A 38 0.99 -6.68 12.73
N GLU A 39 1.05 -7.43 13.83
CA GLU A 39 1.25 -8.89 13.85
C GLU A 39 0.10 -9.68 13.19
N GLY A 40 -1.08 -9.08 13.10
CA GLY A 40 -2.23 -9.65 12.40
C GLY A 40 -2.15 -9.53 10.88
N LEU A 41 -1.19 -8.76 10.35
CA LEU A 41 -0.99 -8.58 8.92
C LEU A 41 0.05 -9.58 8.39
N TRP A 42 -0.42 -10.51 7.59
CA TRP A 42 0.43 -11.38 6.79
C TRP A 42 0.67 -10.75 5.42
N VAL A 43 1.94 -10.66 5.02
CA VAL A 43 2.33 -10.19 3.69
C VAL A 43 3.40 -11.11 3.12
N THR A 44 3.21 -11.58 1.90
CA THR A 44 4.22 -12.33 1.14
C THR A 44 4.46 -11.72 -0.23
N GLY A 45 5.66 -11.95 -0.75
CA GLY A 45 6.04 -11.54 -2.09
C GLY A 45 6.79 -12.66 -2.79
N SER A 46 6.44 -12.92 -4.04
CA SER A 46 7.12 -13.92 -4.88
C SER A 46 7.12 -13.48 -6.33
N VAL A 47 8.15 -13.87 -7.08
CA VAL A 47 8.17 -13.71 -8.53
C VAL A 47 7.67 -15.01 -9.15
N VAL A 48 6.69 -14.91 -10.03
CA VAL A 48 6.06 -16.04 -10.71
C VAL A 48 6.24 -15.86 -12.22
N GLU A 49 6.68 -16.93 -12.89
CA GLU A 49 6.76 -16.98 -14.35
C GLU A 49 5.39 -17.31 -14.94
N THR A 50 4.96 -16.54 -15.93
CA THR A 50 3.69 -16.72 -16.64
C THR A 50 3.93 -16.84 -18.14
N SER A 51 2.92 -17.27 -18.90
CA SER A 51 2.98 -17.28 -20.36
C SER A 51 3.23 -15.89 -20.97
N ASN A 52 3.00 -14.82 -20.20
CA ASN A 52 3.16 -13.42 -20.61
C ASN A 52 4.42 -12.77 -20.00
N GLY A 53 5.33 -13.57 -19.44
CA GLY A 53 6.56 -13.15 -18.75
C GLY A 53 6.50 -13.22 -17.23
N SER A 54 7.50 -12.66 -16.57
CA SER A 54 7.63 -12.64 -15.11
C SER A 54 6.69 -11.62 -14.48
N VAL A 55 6.10 -11.97 -13.33
CA VAL A 55 5.20 -11.11 -12.54
C VAL A 55 5.64 -11.14 -11.09
N LEU A 56 5.78 -9.97 -10.46
CA LEU A 56 5.88 -9.89 -9.01
C LEU A 56 4.47 -9.97 -8.42
N VAL A 57 4.25 -10.97 -7.58
CA VAL A 57 3.01 -11.19 -6.85
C VAL A 57 3.24 -10.80 -5.39
N ILE A 58 2.43 -9.87 -4.89
CA ILE A 58 2.40 -9.50 -3.47
C ILE A 58 1.02 -9.85 -2.93
N GLU A 59 0.96 -10.74 -1.96
CA GLU A 59 -0.28 -11.08 -1.26
C GLU A 59 -0.25 -10.51 0.14
N TRP A 60 -1.40 -9.98 0.57
CA TRP A 60 -1.59 -9.52 1.93
C TRP A 60 -2.91 -10.02 2.49
N HIS A 61 -2.93 -10.27 3.80
CA HIS A 61 -4.13 -10.68 4.52
C HIS A 61 -4.07 -10.14 5.95
N LEU A 62 -5.13 -9.44 6.36
CA LEU A 62 -5.28 -8.93 7.72
C LEU A 62 -6.25 -9.81 8.50
N GLN A 63 -5.76 -10.44 9.56
CA GLN A 63 -6.59 -11.19 10.50
C GLN A 63 -7.35 -10.23 11.44
N ARG A 64 -8.51 -9.77 10.98
CA ARG A 64 -9.34 -8.82 11.73
C ARG A 64 -9.94 -9.43 13.01
N LYS A 65 -9.94 -8.66 14.09
CA LYS A 65 -10.64 -8.94 15.35
C LYS A 65 -12.14 -8.58 15.25
N PRO A 66 -13.01 -9.17 16.09
CA PRO A 66 -14.46 -8.96 15.99
C PRO A 66 -14.92 -7.49 16.10
N LEU A 67 -14.23 -6.68 16.90
CA LEU A 67 -14.57 -5.27 17.09
C LEU A 67 -14.50 -4.47 15.78
N GLU A 68 -13.56 -4.79 14.90
CA GLU A 68 -13.34 -4.13 13.60
C GLU A 68 -14.42 -4.46 12.57
N ARG A 69 -15.24 -5.49 12.83
CA ARG A 69 -16.41 -5.78 11.99
C ARG A 69 -17.61 -4.94 12.39
N LEU A 70 -17.63 -4.46 13.63
CA LEU A 70 -18.67 -3.57 14.16
C LEU A 70 -18.39 -2.11 13.78
N LEU A 71 -17.12 -1.78 13.59
CA LEU A 71 -16.65 -0.46 13.24
C LEU A 71 -16.31 -0.42 11.75
N ASN A 72 -16.75 0.62 11.03
CA ASN A 72 -16.36 0.82 9.63
C ASN A 72 -14.92 1.37 9.55
N GLY A 73 -13.93 0.56 9.93
CA GLY A 73 -12.52 0.90 9.80
C GLY A 73 -12.13 1.13 8.33
N ARG A 74 -11.30 2.14 8.08
CA ARG A 74 -10.83 2.49 6.74
C ARG A 74 -9.35 2.18 6.63
N ASP A 75 -9.07 1.06 5.99
CA ASP A 75 -7.71 0.65 5.70
C ASP A 75 -7.27 1.27 4.37
N SER A 76 -5.96 1.32 4.15
CA SER A 76 -5.40 1.75 2.88
C SER A 76 -4.11 1.05 2.56
N MET A 77 -3.89 0.86 1.26
CA MET A 77 -2.73 0.17 0.76
C MET A 77 -2.07 1.00 -0.33
N PHE A 78 -0.75 0.99 -0.35
CA PHE A 78 0.06 1.59 -1.39
C PHE A 78 1.09 0.64 -1.90
N LEU A 79 1.36 0.78 -3.19
CA LEU A 79 2.49 0.17 -3.83
C LEU A 79 3.33 1.27 -4.48
N PHE A 80 4.60 1.31 -4.11
CA PHE A 80 5.59 2.15 -4.73
C PHE A 80 6.59 1.30 -5.50
N TYR A 81 6.88 1.66 -6.74
CA TYR A 81 7.92 0.99 -7.52
C TYR A 81 8.53 1.95 -8.53
N PRO A 82 9.83 1.83 -8.84
CA PRO A 82 10.47 2.71 -9.80
C PRO A 82 9.93 2.41 -11.21
N PHE A 83 9.48 3.47 -11.87
CA PHE A 83 9.11 3.43 -13.27
C PHE A 83 10.29 3.82 -14.16
N GLY A 84 11.11 4.77 -13.72
CA GLY A 84 12.26 5.22 -14.49
C GLY A 84 13.23 6.09 -13.70
N VAL A 85 14.29 6.52 -14.39
CA VAL A 85 15.28 7.46 -13.89
C VAL A 85 15.30 8.67 -14.81
N SER A 86 14.98 9.83 -14.24
CA SER A 86 15.06 11.12 -14.92
C SER A 86 16.52 11.59 -14.95
N LEU A 87 17.01 11.83 -16.16
CA LEU A 87 18.31 12.41 -16.47
C LEU A 87 18.16 13.75 -17.20
N PRO A 88 19.24 14.55 -17.30
CA PRO A 88 19.23 15.79 -18.07
C PRO A 88 18.78 15.62 -19.54
N HIS A 89 18.98 14.42 -20.12
CA HIS A 89 18.70 14.14 -21.53
C HIS A 89 17.38 13.38 -21.76
N GLY A 90 16.61 13.10 -20.71
CA GLY A 90 15.35 12.36 -20.80
C GLY A 90 15.12 11.39 -19.64
N ILE A 91 14.02 10.65 -19.72
CA ILE A 91 13.64 9.63 -18.74
C ILE A 91 13.91 8.26 -19.34
N TYR A 92 14.61 7.42 -18.57
CA TYR A 92 14.87 6.04 -18.93
C TYR A 92 14.00 5.15 -18.05
N ASN A 93 13.13 4.34 -18.66
CA ASN A 93 12.14 3.56 -17.92
C ASN A 93 12.67 2.15 -17.64
N PHE A 94 12.36 1.61 -16.46
CA PHE A 94 12.61 0.22 -16.12
C PHE A 94 11.56 -0.71 -16.72
N LEU A 95 10.30 -0.30 -16.71
CA LEU A 95 9.16 -1.11 -17.11
C LEU A 95 8.52 -0.58 -18.40
N TYR A 96 8.09 -1.49 -19.27
CA TYR A 96 7.36 -1.18 -20.49
C TYR A 96 5.86 -0.96 -20.22
N GLY A 97 5.28 0.05 -20.88
CA GLY A 97 3.85 0.29 -20.90
C GLY A 97 3.34 1.17 -19.75
N VAL A 98 2.03 1.14 -19.53
CA VAL A 98 1.38 1.92 -18.48
C VAL A 98 1.67 1.26 -17.13
N PRO A 99 2.10 2.02 -16.11
CA PRO A 99 2.45 1.48 -14.79
C PRO A 99 1.18 1.12 -13.99
N ARG A 100 0.47 0.09 -14.43
CA ARG A 100 -0.73 -0.43 -13.76
C ARG A 100 -0.44 -1.81 -13.20
N VAL A 101 -1.01 -2.06 -12.04
CA VAL A 101 -1.00 -3.37 -11.39
C VAL A 101 -2.38 -3.98 -11.46
N ASN A 102 -2.45 -5.31 -11.44
CA ASN A 102 -3.71 -6.00 -11.25
C ASN A 102 -3.88 -6.27 -9.75
N LEU A 103 -4.95 -5.76 -9.15
CA LEU A 103 -5.27 -6.01 -7.76
C LEU A 103 -6.53 -6.88 -7.67
N THR A 104 -6.44 -8.05 -7.06
CA THR A 104 -7.59 -8.89 -6.71
C THR A 104 -7.82 -8.83 -5.21
N VAL A 105 -9.06 -8.67 -4.75
CA VAL A 105 -9.40 -8.54 -3.32
C VAL A 105 -10.23 -9.70 -2.78
N TYR A 106 -9.90 -10.13 -1.56
CA TYR A 106 -10.58 -11.20 -0.83
C TYR A 106 -11.57 -10.64 0.20
N PRO A 107 -12.65 -11.38 0.54
CA PRO A 107 -12.94 -12.76 0.15
C PRO A 107 -13.62 -12.93 -1.22
N SER A 108 -14.09 -11.83 -1.83
CA SER A 108 -14.86 -11.89 -3.08
C SER A 108 -14.08 -12.44 -4.29
N GLY A 109 -12.75 -12.43 -4.26
CA GLY A 109 -11.91 -12.76 -5.41
C GLY A 109 -12.10 -11.78 -6.58
N ARG A 110 -12.62 -10.58 -6.30
CA ARG A 110 -12.96 -9.57 -7.31
C ARG A 110 -11.69 -8.86 -7.76
N LEU A 111 -11.52 -8.73 -9.08
CA LEU A 111 -10.52 -7.83 -9.65
C LEU A 111 -10.97 -6.37 -9.46
N VAL A 112 -10.11 -5.58 -8.84
CA VAL A 112 -10.29 -4.15 -8.63
C VAL A 112 -10.09 -3.42 -9.95
N THR A 113 -11.03 -2.55 -10.29
CA THR A 113 -10.96 -1.79 -11.54
C THR A 113 -9.90 -0.69 -11.44
N GLY A 114 -9.33 -0.30 -12.58
CA GLY A 114 -8.31 0.76 -12.61
C GLY A 114 -8.81 2.12 -12.09
N SER A 115 -10.12 2.37 -12.07
CA SER A 115 -10.73 3.59 -11.50
C SER A 115 -10.83 3.58 -9.97
N GLU A 116 -10.76 2.41 -9.35
CA GLU A 116 -10.74 2.27 -7.88
C GLU A 116 -9.33 2.39 -7.31
N MET A 117 -8.31 2.35 -8.17
CA MET A 117 -6.91 2.55 -7.81
C MET A 117 -6.45 3.94 -8.24
N GLY A 118 -5.87 4.70 -7.32
CA GLY A 118 -5.16 5.93 -7.65
C GLY A 118 -3.78 5.62 -8.22
N TYR A 119 -3.37 6.32 -9.27
CA TYR A 119 -2.02 6.23 -9.82
C TYR A 119 -1.44 7.62 -9.98
N ASP A 120 -0.24 7.81 -9.45
CA ASP A 120 0.51 9.05 -9.55
C ASP A 120 2.00 8.73 -9.71
N ILE A 121 2.77 9.65 -10.30
CA ILE A 121 4.22 9.52 -10.45
C ILE A 121 4.87 10.57 -9.56
N TRP A 122 5.77 10.12 -8.70
CA TRP A 122 6.50 11.00 -7.80
C TRP A 122 8.01 10.87 -8.01
N TYR A 123 8.71 11.99 -7.84
CA TYR A 123 10.16 12.07 -7.96
C TYR A 123 10.80 11.93 -6.59
N TYR A 124 11.72 10.98 -6.47
CA TYR A 124 12.52 10.80 -5.27
C TYR A 124 13.98 11.15 -5.57
N ASP A 125 14.57 11.91 -4.65
CA ASP A 125 15.94 12.40 -4.78
C ASP A 125 16.94 11.26 -4.59
N THR A 126 18.06 11.34 -5.31
CA THR A 126 19.25 10.52 -5.05
C THR A 126 20.22 11.31 -4.18
N PRO A 127 20.67 10.80 -3.02
CA PRO A 127 21.54 11.53 -2.12
C PRO A 127 22.80 12.06 -2.80
N GLY A 128 23.16 13.32 -2.55
CA GLY A 128 24.40 13.92 -3.04
C GLY A 128 24.38 14.42 -4.48
N PHE A 129 23.26 14.26 -5.19
CA PHE A 129 23.13 14.69 -6.59
C PHE A 129 21.81 15.44 -6.83
N ALA A 130 21.85 16.49 -7.65
CA ALA A 130 20.62 17.16 -8.12
C ALA A 130 19.88 16.34 -9.20
N THR A 131 20.64 15.53 -9.94
CA THR A 131 20.22 14.51 -10.92
C THR A 131 21.24 13.38 -10.91
N PRO A 132 20.87 12.10 -11.08
CA PRO A 132 19.55 11.59 -11.49
C PRO A 132 18.45 11.76 -10.43
N ARG A 133 17.18 11.69 -10.85
CA ARG A 133 16.03 11.51 -9.93
C ARG A 133 15.30 10.22 -10.28
N VAL A 134 14.84 9.49 -9.27
CA VAL A 134 14.07 8.26 -9.50
C VAL A 134 12.59 8.61 -9.60
N GLU A 135 11.97 8.25 -10.71
CA GLU A 135 10.52 8.29 -10.87
C GLU A 135 9.93 7.02 -10.27
N MET A 136 9.13 7.17 -9.23
CA MET A 136 8.37 6.07 -8.64
C MET A 136 6.90 6.23 -8.92
N VAL A 137 6.26 5.16 -9.36
CA VAL A 137 4.81 5.07 -9.39
C VAL A 137 4.32 4.88 -7.96
N ARG A 138 3.30 5.63 -7.59
CA ARG A 138 2.50 5.46 -6.37
C ARG A 138 1.12 4.97 -6.78
N ALA A 139 0.88 3.69 -6.60
CA ALA A 139 -0.45 3.12 -6.70
C ALA A 139 -1.10 3.13 -5.31
N SER A 140 -2.33 3.62 -5.19
CA SER A 140 -3.08 3.65 -3.92
C SER A 140 -4.43 2.97 -4.05
N TYR A 141 -4.86 2.30 -2.98
CA TYR A 141 -6.16 1.68 -2.88
C TYR A 141 -6.74 1.89 -1.48
N LEU A 142 -7.94 2.47 -1.42
CA LEU A 142 -8.72 2.55 -0.19
C LEU A 142 -9.38 1.21 0.03
N VAL A 143 -8.96 0.49 1.06
CA VAL A 143 -9.40 -0.87 1.35
C VAL A 143 -10.77 -0.80 2.04
N PRO A 144 -11.85 -1.27 1.40
CA PRO A 144 -13.17 -1.25 2.01
C PRO A 144 -13.26 -2.21 3.19
N SER A 145 -14.20 -1.98 4.11
CA SER A 145 -14.33 -2.77 5.35
C SER A 145 -14.67 -4.26 5.13
N ASN A 146 -15.20 -4.62 3.96
CA ASN A 146 -15.49 -5.99 3.58
C ASN A 146 -14.29 -6.73 2.94
N VAL A 147 -13.15 -6.06 2.76
CA VAL A 147 -11.92 -6.65 2.23
C VAL A 147 -11.01 -7.05 3.39
N THR A 148 -10.56 -8.31 3.39
CA THR A 148 -9.65 -8.84 4.40
C THR A 148 -8.25 -9.11 3.86
N GLY A 149 -8.07 -9.02 2.55
CA GLY A 149 -6.80 -9.29 1.89
C GLY A 149 -6.84 -8.98 0.41
N GLY A 150 -5.70 -9.14 -0.24
CA GLY A 150 -5.63 -9.02 -1.68
C GLY A 150 -4.32 -9.56 -2.25
N ARG A 151 -4.32 -9.69 -3.57
CA ARG A 151 -3.22 -10.14 -4.40
C ARG A 151 -2.94 -9.07 -5.44
N ILE A 152 -1.76 -8.48 -5.37
CA ILE A 152 -1.25 -7.49 -6.32
C ILE A 152 -0.31 -8.20 -7.28
N GLU A 153 -0.52 -7.99 -8.56
CA GLU A 153 0.34 -8.50 -9.63
C GLU A 153 0.92 -7.32 -10.40
N LEU A 154 2.25 -7.19 -10.31
CA LEU A 154 3.04 -6.21 -11.04
C LEU A 154 3.76 -6.94 -12.19
N PRO A 155 3.35 -6.74 -13.45
CA PRO A 155 4.05 -7.30 -14.60
C PRO A 155 5.47 -6.74 -14.72
N LEU A 156 6.48 -7.60 -14.74
CA LEU A 156 7.89 -7.20 -14.82
C LEU A 156 8.37 -7.17 -16.27
N ARG A 157 7.73 -6.35 -17.10
CA ARG A 157 8.10 -6.22 -18.53
C ARG A 157 9.26 -5.26 -18.70
N ALA A 158 10.47 -5.78 -18.82
CA ALA A 158 11.68 -4.95 -18.98
C ALA A 158 11.70 -4.22 -20.34
N MET A 159 12.22 -2.99 -20.35
CA MET A 159 12.75 -2.36 -21.56
C MET A 159 14.05 -3.06 -21.97
N ASN A 160 14.44 -2.98 -23.25
CA ASN A 160 15.67 -3.63 -23.73
C ASN A 160 16.90 -3.24 -22.89
N TYR A 161 17.07 -1.95 -22.60
CA TYR A 161 18.18 -1.44 -21.80
C TYR A 161 18.03 -1.67 -20.29
N SER A 162 16.85 -2.08 -19.79
CA SER A 162 16.60 -2.31 -18.36
C SER A 162 16.56 -3.78 -17.96
N ARG A 163 16.85 -4.69 -18.88
CA ARG A 163 16.95 -6.13 -18.62
C ARG A 163 17.91 -6.43 -17.47
N CYS A 164 17.61 -7.47 -16.70
CA CYS A 164 18.37 -7.86 -15.50
C CYS A 164 18.44 -6.81 -14.37
N SER A 165 17.72 -5.68 -14.47
CA SER A 165 17.72 -4.72 -13.37
C SER A 165 17.01 -5.30 -12.15
N VAL A 166 17.49 -4.96 -10.95
CA VAL A 166 16.78 -5.22 -9.69
C VAL A 166 16.14 -3.93 -9.21
N ILE A 167 14.81 -3.94 -9.10
CA ILE A 167 14.01 -2.80 -8.67
C ILE A 167 13.35 -3.06 -7.29
N PRO A 168 13.40 -2.09 -6.36
CA PRO A 168 12.69 -2.18 -5.09
C PRO A 168 11.21 -1.82 -5.28
N VAL A 169 10.33 -2.66 -4.77
CA VAL A 169 8.88 -2.48 -4.72
C VAL A 169 8.47 -2.38 -3.26
N VAL A 170 7.91 -1.24 -2.85
CA VAL A 170 7.53 -0.96 -1.46
C VAL A 170 6.02 -1.08 -1.32
N LEU A 171 5.56 -1.98 -0.47
CA LEU A 171 4.18 -2.02 0.01
C LEU A 171 4.10 -1.21 1.31
N VAL A 172 3.15 -0.29 1.39
CA VAL A 172 2.78 0.41 2.63
C VAL A 172 1.32 0.10 2.93
N TYR A 173 1.05 -0.50 4.09
CA TYR A 173 -0.30 -0.80 4.55
C TYR A 173 -0.62 0.05 5.77
N PHE A 174 -1.72 0.78 5.73
CA PHE A 174 -2.26 1.54 6.85
C PHE A 174 -3.53 0.86 7.34
N HIS A 175 -3.60 0.63 8.65
CA HIS A 175 -4.77 0.09 9.32
C HIS A 175 -5.28 1.11 10.34
N GLU A 176 -6.55 1.48 10.24
CA GLU A 176 -7.17 2.42 11.17
C GLU A 176 -7.62 1.70 12.45
N THR A 177 -7.04 2.09 13.58
CA THR A 177 -7.51 1.66 14.90
C THR A 177 -8.26 2.78 15.64
N GLY A 178 -8.24 4.01 15.10
CA GLY A 178 -8.85 5.19 15.71
C GLY A 178 -7.82 6.09 16.41
N GLY A 179 -8.29 7.16 17.06
CA GLY A 179 -7.42 8.21 17.58
C GLY A 179 -6.96 9.17 16.48
N ARG A 180 -5.83 9.87 16.72
CA ARG A 180 -5.30 10.90 15.81
C ARG A 180 -3.84 10.71 15.43
N GLU A 181 -3.18 9.71 16.00
CA GLU A 181 -1.76 9.46 15.82
C GLU A 181 -1.55 8.22 14.96
N VAL A 182 -0.70 8.36 13.96
CA VAL A 182 -0.30 7.27 13.05
C VAL A 182 1.08 6.81 13.46
N GLU A 183 1.28 5.51 13.61
CA GLU A 183 2.55 4.92 14.03
C GLU A 183 3.09 3.91 13.01
N PRO A 184 4.27 4.13 12.40
CA PRO A 184 5.00 5.40 12.36
C PRO A 184 4.28 6.46 11.51
N GLY A 185 4.32 7.73 11.94
CA GLY A 185 3.74 8.84 11.18
C GLY A 185 4.55 9.25 9.95
N HIS A 186 5.79 8.77 9.87
CA HIS A 186 6.74 9.06 8.81
C HIS A 186 7.63 7.85 8.53
N ILE A 187 7.84 7.54 7.26
CA ILE A 187 8.73 6.48 6.81
C ILE A 187 9.89 7.13 6.05
N SER A 188 11.12 6.79 6.44
CA SER A 188 12.34 7.20 5.76
C SER A 188 13.25 5.99 5.62
N THR A 189 13.48 5.54 4.39
CA THR A 189 14.36 4.41 4.10
C THR A 189 15.16 4.64 2.83
N ARG A 190 16.34 4.01 2.75
CA ARG A 190 17.15 3.99 1.53
C ARG A 190 16.71 2.81 0.67
N LEU A 191 16.35 3.09 -0.56
CA LEU A 191 16.08 2.06 -1.55
C LEU A 191 17.26 1.99 -2.53
N THR A 192 17.68 0.78 -2.85
CA THR A 192 18.76 0.53 -3.81
C THR A 192 18.17 -0.06 -5.08
N ILE A 193 18.41 0.60 -6.20
CA ILE A 193 18.15 0.09 -7.54
C ILE A 193 19.47 -0.42 -8.10
N ARG A 194 19.45 -1.60 -8.71
CA ARG A 194 20.61 -2.15 -9.45
C ARG A 194 20.24 -2.20 -10.91
N PRO A 195 20.57 -1.17 -11.71
CA PRO A 195 20.32 -1.20 -13.14
C PRO A 195 21.05 -2.36 -13.82
N GLY A 196 20.45 -2.85 -14.90
CA GLY A 196 21.07 -3.84 -15.76
C GLY A 196 22.34 -3.33 -16.46
N PRO A 197 23.11 -4.23 -17.08
CA PRO A 197 24.38 -3.89 -17.72
C PRO A 197 24.21 -2.90 -18.90
N GLU A 198 23.07 -2.95 -19.58
CA GLU A 198 22.75 -2.09 -20.73
C GLU A 198 22.05 -0.78 -20.33
N TYR A 199 21.81 -0.56 -19.04
CA TYR A 199 21.11 0.64 -18.60
C TYR A 199 21.99 1.87 -18.86
N PRO A 200 21.46 2.93 -19.48
CA PRO A 200 22.25 4.08 -19.97
C PRO A 200 22.90 4.93 -18.86
N ILE A 201 22.70 4.54 -17.60
CA ILE A 201 23.33 5.13 -16.43
C ILE A 201 23.90 3.99 -15.62
N PHE A 202 25.21 4.07 -15.35
CA PHE A 202 25.90 3.14 -14.46
C PHE A 202 25.72 1.66 -14.86
N GLY A 203 26.22 1.26 -16.04
CA GLY A 203 26.39 -0.16 -16.38
C GLY A 203 27.20 -0.85 -15.27
N ASN A 204 26.50 -1.67 -14.45
CA ASN A 204 26.95 -2.35 -13.22
C ASN A 204 27.01 -1.53 -11.91
N GLY A 205 26.48 -0.30 -11.86
CA GLY A 205 26.43 0.49 -10.62
C GLY A 205 25.13 0.35 -9.83
N THR A 206 25.04 1.01 -8.69
CA THR A 206 23.84 1.08 -7.84
C THR A 206 23.32 2.50 -7.77
N ILE A 207 22.01 2.69 -7.90
CA ILE A 207 21.36 3.98 -7.62
C ILE A 207 20.70 3.88 -6.25
N GLU A 208 21.09 4.75 -5.32
CA GLU A 208 20.38 4.92 -4.05
C GLU A 208 19.36 6.05 -4.17
N THR A 209 18.16 5.83 -3.62
CA THR A 209 17.13 6.86 -3.50
C THR A 209 16.59 6.92 -2.07
N LEU A 210 16.28 8.13 -1.61
CA LEU A 210 15.68 8.36 -0.29
C LEU A 210 14.16 8.26 -0.41
N PHE A 211 13.61 7.12 -0.02
CA PHE A 211 12.17 6.97 0.12
C PHE A 211 11.72 7.68 1.40
N ASN A 212 11.12 8.84 1.21
CA ASN A 212 10.53 9.63 2.28
C ASN A 212 9.01 9.72 2.06
N PHE A 213 8.23 9.18 3.00
CA PHE A 213 6.78 9.17 2.92
C PHE A 213 6.16 9.60 4.25
N ASN A 214 5.46 10.74 4.22
CA ASN A 214 4.73 11.27 5.37
C ASN A 214 3.32 10.67 5.43
N VAL A 215 3.17 9.60 6.20
CA VAL A 215 1.92 8.86 6.28
C VAL A 215 0.84 9.68 6.98
N SER A 216 1.17 10.35 8.08
CA SER A 216 0.19 11.16 8.83
C SER A 216 -0.46 12.24 7.96
N LYS A 217 0.34 12.99 7.19
CA LYS A 217 -0.19 14.02 6.27
C LYS A 217 -1.03 13.41 5.16
N TRP A 218 -0.64 12.24 4.67
CA TRP A 218 -1.40 11.57 3.63
C TRP A 218 -2.76 11.09 4.15
N VAL A 219 -2.80 10.47 5.33
CA VAL A 219 -4.05 10.02 5.97
C VAL A 219 -4.99 11.22 6.15
N GLU A 220 -4.46 12.34 6.65
CA GLU A 220 -5.20 13.58 6.83
C GLU A 220 -5.78 14.12 5.51
N PHE A 221 -5.00 14.13 4.43
CA PHE A 221 -5.48 14.56 3.12
C PHE A 221 -6.53 13.64 2.52
N THR A 222 -6.34 12.32 2.67
CA THR A 222 -7.18 11.30 2.04
C THR A 222 -8.56 11.23 2.68
N TYR A 223 -8.61 11.35 4.01
CA TYR A 223 -9.85 11.25 4.76
C TYR A 223 -10.42 12.61 5.18
N TRP A 224 -9.74 13.71 4.84
CA TRP A 224 -10.09 15.08 5.23
C TRP A 224 -10.18 15.29 6.76
N GLU A 225 -9.51 14.43 7.53
CA GLU A 225 -9.47 14.46 8.98
C GLU A 225 -8.27 13.66 9.51
N LYS A 226 -7.81 14.00 10.71
CA LYS A 226 -6.77 13.21 11.39
C LYS A 226 -7.35 11.88 11.85
N ARG A 227 -6.73 10.78 11.42
CA ARG A 227 -7.04 9.42 11.88
C ARG A 227 -5.78 8.79 12.45
N GLY A 228 -5.97 7.96 13.46
CA GLY A 228 -4.92 7.17 14.06
C GLY A 228 -4.97 5.71 13.65
N GLY A 229 -3.85 5.03 13.83
CA GLY A 229 -3.66 3.67 13.37
C GLY A 229 -2.18 3.32 13.27
N TRP A 230 -1.91 2.10 12.80
CA TRP A 230 -0.55 1.64 12.57
C TRP A 230 -0.27 1.47 11.08
N VAL A 231 1.01 1.53 10.74
CA VAL A 231 1.50 1.41 9.37
C VAL A 231 2.55 0.32 9.31
N GLU A 232 2.40 -0.58 8.33
CA GLU A 232 3.41 -1.59 8.04
C GLU A 232 4.03 -1.36 6.66
N VAL A 233 5.36 -1.50 6.60
CA VAL A 233 6.14 -1.30 5.38
C VAL A 233 6.89 -2.59 5.04
N ARG A 234 6.79 -3.02 3.78
CA ARG A 234 7.53 -4.15 3.23
C ARG A 234 8.21 -3.75 1.95
N VAL A 235 9.47 -4.13 1.78
CA VAL A 235 10.24 -3.89 0.56
C VAL A 235 10.58 -5.22 -0.10
N PHE A 236 10.23 -5.35 -1.38
CA PHE A 236 10.48 -6.52 -2.21
C PHE A 236 11.44 -6.13 -3.32
N ASN A 237 12.51 -6.89 -3.51
CA ASN A 237 13.41 -6.67 -4.65
C ASN A 237 12.99 -7.60 -5.79
N ALA A 238 12.49 -7.00 -6.87
CA ALA A 238 12.10 -7.72 -8.07
C ALA A 238 13.22 -7.64 -9.12
N THR A 239 13.63 -8.79 -9.64
CA THR A 239 14.58 -8.85 -10.75
C THR A 239 13.80 -8.85 -12.05
N LEU A 240 14.14 -7.92 -12.95
CA LEU A 240 13.57 -7.86 -14.28
C LEU A 240 14.17 -8.97 -15.17
N PRO A 241 13.38 -9.53 -16.10
CA PRO A 241 13.86 -10.59 -16.98
C PRO A 241 15.08 -10.15 -17.80
N CYS A 242 16.01 -11.08 -17.99
CA CYS A 242 17.25 -10.88 -18.73
C CYS A 242 17.13 -11.16 -20.23
N GLU A 243 16.20 -12.03 -20.61
CA GLU A 243 15.94 -12.40 -21.99
C GLU A 243 14.79 -11.56 -22.55
N GLY A 244 14.82 -11.29 -23.86
CA GLY A 244 13.73 -10.58 -24.53
C GLY A 244 12.52 -11.50 -24.67
N GLY A 245 11.40 -11.08 -24.10
CA GLY A 245 10.08 -11.66 -24.41
C GLY A 245 9.54 -11.20 -25.76
#